data_AF-A0A1H2L7K8-F1
#
_entry.id   AF-A0A1H2L7K8-F1
#
_cell.length_a   1.000
_cell.length_b   1.000
_cell.length_c   1.000
_cell.angle_alpha   90.00
_cell.angle_beta   90.00
_cell.angle_gamma   90.00
#
_symmetry.space_group_name_H-M   'P 1'
#
loop_
_entity.id
_entity.type
_entity.pdbx_description
1 polymer ?
#
loop_
_entity_poly.entity_id
_entity_poly.type
_entity_poly.pdbx_seq_one_letter_code
_entity_poly.pdbx_strand_id
1 'polypeptide(L)'
;MDVQCNSLEEVRERIDQIDRAMVDLIAQRGGFVAQAARFKKDSADVRAPARVEQVIAKVRALADERGASAAVVEQVYRTMIAAFIEEELRTHAALSADA
;
A
#
# COMPACT_ATOMS: atom_id res chain seq x y z
N MET A 1 21.46 -13.06 4.36
CA MET A 1 22.72 -12.83 3.64
C MET A 1 22.33 -12.18 2.33
N ASP A 2 22.55 -10.87 2.25
CA ASP A 2 22.30 -10.14 1.00
C ASP A 2 23.30 -10.59 -0.05
N VAL A 3 22.80 -10.90 -1.25
CA VAL A 3 23.64 -11.20 -2.41
C VAL A 3 24.38 -9.93 -2.76
N GLN A 4 25.70 -9.97 -2.68
CA GLN A 4 26.54 -8.86 -3.11
C GLN A 4 26.56 -8.82 -4.64
N CYS A 5 26.08 -7.72 -5.21
CA CYS A 5 26.09 -7.49 -6.66
C CYS A 5 27.47 -6.96 -7.08
N ASN A 6 28.00 -7.44 -8.19
CA ASN A 6 29.30 -7.09 -8.74
C ASN A 6 29.18 -6.13 -9.94
N SER A 7 27.97 -5.85 -10.42
CA SER A 7 27.71 -4.90 -11.50
C SER A 7 26.42 -4.10 -11.24
N LEU A 8 26.28 -2.97 -11.93
CA LEU A 8 25.05 -2.17 -11.93
C LEU A 8 23.87 -2.94 -12.52
N GLU A 9 24.13 -3.83 -13.48
CA GLU A 9 23.13 -4.70 -14.10
C GLU A 9 22.57 -5.69 -13.07
N GLU A 10 23.43 -6.37 -12.32
CA GLU A 10 23.01 -7.27 -11.24
C GLU A 10 22.18 -6.52 -10.18
N VAL A 11 22.57 -5.31 -9.78
CA VAL A 11 21.77 -4.50 -8.84
C VAL A 11 20.36 -4.24 -9.39
N ARG A 12 20.25 -3.87 -10.67
CA ARG A 12 18.96 -3.60 -11.31
C ARG A 12 18.10 -4.85 -11.39
N GLU A 13 18.66 -5.99 -11.74
CA GLU A 13 17.92 -7.26 -11.76
C GLU A 13 17.38 -7.64 -10.38
N ARG A 14 18.14 -7.37 -9.31
CA ARG A 14 17.67 -7.61 -7.94
C ARG A 14 16.57 -6.64 -7.54
N ILE A 15 16.66 -5.37 -7.95
CA ILE A 15 15.58 -4.39 -7.76
C ILE A 15 14.33 -4.83 -8.52
N ASP A 16 14.44 -5.22 -9.78
CA ASP A 16 13.30 -5.68 -10.59
C ASP A 16 12.59 -6.89 -9.96
N GLN A 17 13.34 -7.79 -9.32
CA GLN A 17 12.77 -8.92 -8.57
C GLN A 17 11.98 -8.45 -7.35
N ILE A 18 12.49 -7.45 -6.62
CA ILE A 18 11.79 -6.85 -5.48
C ILE A 18 10.54 -6.11 -5.98
N ASP A 19 10.63 -5.36 -7.06
CA ASP A 19 9.52 -4.61 -7.64
C ASP A 19 8.36 -5.55 -8.04
N ARG A 20 8.66 -6.71 -8.64
CA ARG A 20 7.65 -7.74 -8.93
C ARG A 20 6.95 -8.21 -7.65
N ALA A 21 7.72 -8.54 -6.61
CA ALA A 21 7.15 -8.96 -5.34
C ALA A 21 6.33 -7.85 -4.67
N MET A 22 6.75 -6.59 -4.78
CA MET A 22 5.98 -5.44 -4.28
C MET A 22 4.65 -5.29 -5.02
N VAL A 23 4.63 -5.41 -6.35
CA VAL A 23 3.40 -5.36 -7.14
C VAL A 23 2.44 -6.48 -6.75
N ASP A 24 2.93 -7.71 -6.58
CA ASP A 24 2.12 -8.85 -6.14
C ASP A 24 1.48 -8.61 -4.76
N LEU A 25 2.25 -8.03 -3.83
CA LEU A 25 1.76 -7.68 -2.50
C LEU A 25 0.75 -6.53 -2.52
N ILE A 26 0.96 -5.53 -3.38
CA ILE A 26 0.01 -4.42 -3.57
C ILE A 26 -1.30 -4.95 -4.15
N ALA A 27 -1.25 -5.85 -5.14
CA ALA A 27 -2.45 -6.46 -5.71
C ALA A 27 -3.25 -7.26 -4.66
N GLN A 28 -2.56 -8.08 -3.84
CA GLN A 28 -3.18 -8.80 -2.73
C GLN A 28 -3.81 -7.84 -1.72
N ARG A 29 -3.09 -6.78 -1.34
CA ARG A 29 -3.59 -5.74 -0.43
C ARG A 29 -4.85 -5.06 -1.00
N GLY A 30 -4.85 -4.74 -2.29
CA GLY A 30 -5.99 -4.16 -3.00
C GLY A 30 -7.22 -5.07 -2.98
N GLY A 31 -7.03 -6.38 -3.16
CA GLY A 31 -8.11 -7.35 -3.01
C GLY A 31 -8.78 -7.33 -1.63
N PHE A 32 -8.01 -7.13 -0.56
CA PHE A 32 -8.58 -6.98 0.80
C PHE A 32 -9.25 -5.62 1.02
N VAL A 33 -8.72 -4.54 0.43
CA VAL A 33 -9.35 -3.21 0.45
C VAL A 33 -10.72 -3.28 -0.22
N ALA A 34 -10.82 -3.87 -1.41
CA ALA A 34 -12.08 -4.05 -2.12
C ALA A 34 -13.09 -4.90 -1.33
N GLN A 35 -12.63 -5.93 -0.60
CA GLN A 35 -13.49 -6.67 0.32
C GLN A 35 -13.96 -5.81 1.50
N ALA A 36 -13.07 -5.00 2.07
CA ALA A 36 -13.39 -4.09 3.16
C ALA A 36 -14.46 -3.06 2.74
N ALA A 37 -14.43 -2.60 1.49
CA ALA A 37 -15.41 -1.67 0.93
C ALA A 37 -16.85 -2.20 1.03
N ARG A 38 -17.07 -3.52 0.97
CA ARG A 38 -18.41 -4.14 1.11
C ARG A 38 -19.03 -3.93 2.50
N PHE A 39 -18.23 -3.60 3.51
CA PHE A 39 -18.69 -3.37 4.88
C PHE A 39 -18.89 -1.88 5.19
N LYS A 40 -18.42 -0.98 4.32
CA LYS A 40 -18.47 0.47 4.52
C LYS A 40 -19.79 1.00 3.94
N LYS A 41 -20.53 1.79 4.73
CA LYS A 41 -21.86 2.28 4.33
C LYS A 41 -21.82 3.69 3.76
N ASP A 42 -20.85 4.49 4.14
CA ASP A 42 -20.71 5.88 3.71
C ASP A 42 -19.26 6.26 3.35
N SER A 43 -19.09 7.44 2.77
CA SER A 43 -17.78 7.94 2.33
C SER A 43 -16.83 8.32 3.48
N ALA A 44 -17.35 8.50 4.71
CA ALA A 44 -16.55 8.75 5.88
C ALA A 44 -15.87 7.46 6.38
N ASP A 45 -16.59 6.34 6.32
CA ASP A 45 -16.07 4.99 6.56
C ASP A 45 -14.98 4.60 5.54
N VAL A 46 -15.06 5.12 4.31
CA VAL A 46 -14.05 4.91 3.26
C VAL A 46 -12.72 5.55 3.61
N ARG A 47 -12.73 6.78 4.12
CA ARG A 47 -11.50 7.53 4.42
C ARG A 47 -10.83 7.10 5.73
N ALA A 48 -11.61 6.67 6.73
CA ALA A 48 -11.16 6.10 8.00
C ALA A 48 -9.81 6.67 8.55
N PRO A 49 -9.70 7.98 8.83
CA PRO A 49 -8.42 8.64 9.14
C PRO A 49 -7.70 8.03 10.35
N ALA A 50 -8.44 7.62 11.39
CA ALA A 50 -7.86 6.94 12.54
C ALA A 50 -7.19 5.61 12.15
N ARG A 51 -7.76 4.89 11.17
CA ARG A 51 -7.18 3.63 10.68
C ARG A 51 -5.92 3.88 9.87
N VAL A 52 -5.86 4.95 9.09
CA VAL A 52 -4.66 5.36 8.35
C VAL A 52 -3.49 5.56 9.31
N GLU A 53 -3.67 6.40 10.34
CA GLU A 53 -2.59 6.68 11.31
C GLU A 53 -2.15 5.42 12.07
N GLN A 54 -3.07 4.52 12.41
CA GLN A 54 -2.72 3.22 13.00
C GLN A 54 -1.84 2.36 12.08
N VAL A 55 -2.12 2.36 10.77
CA VAL A 55 -1.28 1.63 9.81
C VAL A 55 0.09 2.29 9.70
N ILE A 56 0.14 3.62 9.60
CA ILE A 56 1.40 4.37 9.51
C ILE A 56 2.29 4.13 10.73
N ALA A 57 1.74 4.19 11.95
CA ALA A 57 2.49 3.91 13.16
C ALA A 57 3.10 2.49 13.15
N LYS A 58 2.33 1.49 12.70
CA LYS A 58 2.80 0.09 12.62
C LYS A 58 3.92 -0.10 11.60
N VAL A 59 3.80 0.48 10.41
CA VAL A 59 4.80 0.29 9.35
C VAL A 59 6.08 1.07 9.61
N ARG A 60 5.99 2.20 10.32
CA ARG A 60 7.18 2.91 10.83
C ARG A 60 7.95 2.05 11.83
N ALA A 61 7.26 1.46 12.81
CA ALA A 61 7.90 0.55 13.76
C ALA A 61 8.54 -0.66 13.05
N LEU A 62 7.85 -1.24 12.08
CA LEU A 62 8.41 -2.33 11.26
C LEU A 62 9.61 -1.88 10.44
N ALA A 63 9.63 -0.65 9.93
CA ALA A 63 10.78 -0.11 9.21
C ALA A 63 12.00 -0.05 10.14
N ASP A 64 11.82 0.47 11.36
CA ASP A 64 12.88 0.55 12.36
C ASP A 64 13.41 -0.85 12.73
N GLU A 65 12.53 -1.83 12.96
CA GLU A 65 12.89 -3.23 13.24
C GLU A 65 13.68 -3.89 12.10
N ARG A 66 13.49 -3.44 10.86
CA ARG A 66 14.11 -4.00 9.65
C ARG A 66 15.29 -3.19 9.15
N GLY A 67 15.68 -2.11 9.85
CA GLY A 67 16.76 -1.22 9.44
C GLY A 67 16.44 -0.39 8.18
N ALA A 68 15.15 -0.24 7.85
CA ALA A 68 14.69 0.60 6.76
C ALA A 68 14.38 2.02 7.26
N SER A 69 14.43 3.01 6.36
CA SER A 69 14.07 4.38 6.71
C SER A 69 12.55 4.49 6.98
N ALA A 70 12.17 4.72 8.24
CA ALA A 70 10.78 4.95 8.61
C ALA A 70 10.12 6.10 7.84
N ALA A 71 10.89 7.14 7.49
CA ALA A 71 10.40 8.27 6.70
C ALA A 71 10.02 7.86 5.27
N VAL A 72 10.86 7.03 4.62
CA VAL A 72 10.58 6.51 3.27
C VAL A 72 9.37 5.58 3.31
N VAL A 73 9.33 4.64 4.27
CA VAL A 73 8.22 3.70 4.42
C VAL A 73 6.90 4.43 4.66
N GLU A 74 6.88 5.45 5.52
CA GLU A 74 5.68 6.26 5.74
C GLU A 74 5.17 6.91 4.46
N GLN A 75 6.04 7.55 3.68
CA GLN A 75 5.64 8.23 2.44
C GLN A 75 5.03 7.26 1.44
N VAL A 76 5.65 6.10 1.25
CA VAL A 76 5.13 5.04 0.37
C VAL A 76 3.75 4.58 0.83
N TYR A 77 3.59 4.30 2.12
CA TYR A 77 2.32 3.82 2.65
C TYR A 77 1.20 4.86 2.60
N ARG A 78 1.50 6.14 2.88
CA ARG A 78 0.50 7.22 2.79
C ARG A 78 -0.01 7.36 1.35
N THR A 79 0.90 7.38 0.37
CA THR A 79 0.53 7.45 -1.05
C THR A 79 -0.28 6.23 -1.49
N MET A 80 0.16 5.03 -1.12
CA MET A 80 -0.55 3.78 -1.44
C MET A 80 -1.97 3.78 -0.84
N ILE A 81 -2.12 4.17 0.43
CA ILE A 81 -3.43 4.23 1.09
C ILE A 81 -4.34 5.26 0.41
N ALA A 82 -3.81 6.44 0.07
CA ALA A 82 -4.57 7.48 -0.63
C ALA A 82 -5.07 7.00 -2.01
N ALA A 83 -4.21 6.31 -2.77
CA ALA A 83 -4.58 5.74 -4.06
C ALA A 83 -5.72 4.72 -3.95
N PHE A 84 -5.66 3.82 -2.96
CA PHE A 84 -6.74 2.87 -2.71
C PHE A 84 -8.06 3.53 -2.31
N ILE A 85 -8.01 4.57 -1.47
CA ILE A 85 -9.21 5.34 -1.09
C ILE A 85 -9.82 6.01 -2.33
N GLU A 86 -8.99 6.58 -3.21
CA GLU A 86 -9.48 7.20 -4.44
C GLU A 86 -10.15 6.18 -5.38
N GLU A 87 -9.52 5.01 -5.56
CA GLU A 87 -10.08 3.90 -6.34
C GLU A 87 -11.41 3.39 -5.76
N GLU A 88 -11.49 3.24 -4.44
CA GLU A 88 -12.74 2.89 -3.75
C GLU A 88 -13.83 3.96 -4.00
N LEU A 89 -13.53 5.25 -3.81
CA LEU A 89 -14.49 6.34 -4.01
C LEU A 89 -15.01 6.38 -5.45
N ARG A 90 -14.14 6.16 -6.44
CA ARG A 90 -14.52 6.10 -7.86
C ARG A 90 -15.47 4.93 -8.13
N THR A 91 -15.19 3.77 -7.54
CA THR A 91 -16.02 2.57 -7.69
C THR A 91 -17.39 2.75 -7.04
N HIS A 92 -17.44 3.31 -5.82
CA HIS A 92 -18.70 3.62 -5.14
C HIS A 92 -19.55 4.66 -5.89
N ALA A 93 -18.92 5.68 -6.49
CA ALA A 93 -19.63 6.68 -7.28
C ALA A 93 -20.27 6.07 -8.54
N ALA A 94 -19.57 5.17 -9.24
CA ALA A 94 -20.11 4.47 -10.41
C ALA A 94 -21.32 3.59 -10.04
N LEU A 95 -21.21 2.81 -8.96
CA LEU A 95 -22.30 1.95 -8.48
C LEU A 95 -23.55 2.72 -8.01
N SER A 96 -23.36 3.96 -7.56
CA SER A 96 -24.46 4.83 -7.11
C SER A 96 -25.12 5.62 -8.24
N ALA A 97 -24.51 5.66 -9.44
CA ALA A 97 -25.03 6.33 -10.62
C ALA A 97 -25.87 5.40 -11.52
N ASP A 98 -25.66 4.09 -11.40
CA ASP A 98 -26.40 3.03 -12.12
C ASP A 98 -27.62 2.47 -11.35
N ALA A 99 -28.00 3.11 -10.24
CA ALA A 99 -29.13 2.74 -9.37
C ALA A 99 -30.21 3.83 -9.34
#